data_AF-A0A9X5XFC2-F1
#
_entry.id   AF-A0A9X5XFC2-F1
#
_cell.length_a   1.000
_cell.length_b   1.000
_cell.length_c   1.000
_cell.angle_alpha   90.00
_cell.angle_beta   90.00
_cell.angle_gamma   90.00
#
_symmetry.space_group_name_H-M   'P 1'
#
loop_
_entity.id
_entity.type
_entity.pdbx_description
1 polymer ?
#
loop_
_entity_poly.entity_id
_entity_poly.type
_entity_poly.pdbx_seq_one_letter_code
_entity_poly.pdbx_strand_id
1 'polypeptide(L)'
;MPAVEDPALATEDLTAVLAAADAPPIVDPEQWRPGAQADLPPHERVRLGRYGKLLVWHTTGDRPSAEDPFVFDFTPQQGPVRDFAVVGRNIAATRMYYDFADGASGTIAVVGLVEDAHIASVVLRRDGRPDLAARITGGTFLIAGPDLTDLPERGPVTAVLVARDHSGNVREELPYQRQD
;
A
#
# COMPACT_ATOMS: atom_id res chain seq x y z
N MET A 1 -60.34 21.91 13.98
CA MET A 1 -59.09 21.19 14.28
C MET A 1 -58.73 20.34 13.07
N PRO A 2 -57.67 20.65 12.30
CA PRO A 2 -57.14 19.73 11.31
C PRO A 2 -56.08 18.81 11.95
N ALA A 3 -56.00 17.60 11.40
CA ALA A 3 -55.24 16.47 11.89
C ALA A 3 -53.72 16.70 11.87
N VAL A 4 -53.04 16.11 12.85
CA VAL A 4 -51.59 15.95 12.88
C VAL A 4 -51.26 14.79 11.94
N GLU A 5 -50.63 15.08 10.80
CA GLU A 5 -50.00 14.05 9.96
C GLU A 5 -48.74 13.57 10.67
N ASP A 6 -48.73 12.31 11.10
CA ASP A 6 -47.52 11.60 11.52
C ASP A 6 -46.57 11.49 10.31
N PRO A 7 -45.29 11.87 10.43
CA PRO A 7 -44.33 11.60 9.38
C PRO A 7 -44.04 10.09 9.36
N ALA A 8 -44.51 9.42 8.31
CA ALA A 8 -44.10 8.07 7.97
C ALA A 8 -42.57 8.03 7.86
N LEU A 9 -41.92 7.50 8.90
CA LEU A 9 -40.53 7.06 8.84
C LEU A 9 -40.45 6.06 7.69
N ALA A 10 -39.78 6.46 6.60
CA ALA A 10 -39.45 5.58 5.51
C ALA A 10 -38.53 4.48 6.06
N THR A 11 -39.12 3.34 6.38
CA THR A 11 -38.40 2.09 6.58
C THR A 11 -37.81 1.74 5.22
N GLU A 12 -36.58 2.18 4.94
CA GLU A 12 -35.82 1.66 3.82
C GLU A 12 -35.86 0.13 3.93
N ASP A 13 -36.36 -0.53 2.89
CA ASP A 13 -36.56 -1.96 2.86
C ASP A 13 -35.20 -2.63 3.07
N LEU A 14 -35.01 -3.22 4.26
CA LEU A 14 -33.79 -3.90 4.66
C LEU A 14 -33.37 -4.95 3.62
N THR A 15 -34.34 -5.51 2.89
CA THR A 15 -34.11 -6.44 1.78
C THR A 15 -33.38 -5.79 0.62
N ALA A 16 -33.72 -4.55 0.27
CA ALA A 16 -33.06 -3.78 -0.78
C ALA A 16 -31.64 -3.38 -0.37
N VAL A 17 -31.44 -3.06 0.92
CA VAL A 17 -30.12 -2.76 1.48
C VAL A 17 -29.20 -4.00 1.43
N LEU A 18 -29.72 -5.17 1.80
CA LEU A 18 -28.97 -6.43 1.75
C LEU A 18 -28.65 -6.86 0.31
N ALA A 19 -29.60 -6.73 -0.62
CA ALA A 19 -29.37 -7.02 -2.03
C ALA A 19 -28.35 -6.07 -2.69
N ALA A 20 -28.30 -4.79 -2.26
CA ALA A 20 -27.28 -3.84 -2.70
C ALA A 20 -25.90 -4.17 -2.13
N ALA A 21 -25.82 -4.73 -0.92
CA ALA A 21 -24.57 -5.19 -0.32
C ALA A 21 -24.01 -6.45 -1.01
N ASP A 22 -24.88 -7.30 -1.58
CA ASP A 22 -24.50 -8.49 -2.35
C ASP A 22 -24.18 -8.21 -3.82
N ALA A 23 -24.38 -6.98 -4.30
CA ALA A 23 -24.00 -6.61 -5.66
C ALA A 23 -22.46 -6.64 -5.80
N PRO A 24 -21.92 -7.17 -6.92
CA PRO A 24 -20.48 -7.12 -7.15
C PRO A 24 -20.00 -5.67 -7.13
N PRO A 25 -18.85 -5.38 -6.50
CA PRO A 25 -18.36 -4.03 -6.37
C PRO A 25 -18.19 -3.41 -7.75
N ILE A 26 -18.77 -2.23 -7.95
CA ILE A 26 -18.58 -1.47 -9.18
C ILE A 26 -17.15 -0.93 -9.16
N VAL A 27 -16.32 -1.43 -10.07
CA VAL A 27 -14.99 -0.88 -10.32
C VAL A 27 -15.17 0.45 -11.07
N ASP A 28 -14.68 1.52 -10.46
CA ASP A 28 -14.67 2.87 -10.99
C ASP A 28 -13.32 3.15 -11.66
N PRO A 29 -13.26 3.20 -13.01
CA PRO A 29 -12.02 3.43 -13.72
C PRO A 29 -11.37 4.78 -13.39
N GLU A 30 -12.14 5.78 -12.94
CA GLU A 30 -11.62 7.11 -12.60
C GLU A 30 -10.76 7.09 -11.33
N GLN A 31 -10.93 6.07 -10.48
CA GLN A 31 -10.12 5.89 -9.28
C GLN A 31 -8.77 5.23 -9.55
N TRP A 32 -8.60 4.60 -10.72
CA TRP A 32 -7.35 3.96 -11.09
C TRP A 32 -6.29 4.97 -11.51
N ARG A 33 -5.09 4.85 -10.93
CA ARG A 33 -3.91 5.61 -11.33
C ARG A 33 -2.71 4.67 -11.49
N PRO A 34 -2.05 4.64 -12.67
CA PRO A 34 -0.83 3.87 -12.83
C PRO A 34 0.28 4.45 -11.96
N GLY A 35 1.03 3.57 -11.31
CA GLY A 35 2.07 3.90 -10.34
C GLY A 35 3.48 3.64 -10.83
N ALA A 36 4.39 3.42 -9.88
CA ALA A 36 5.79 3.12 -10.15
C ALA A 36 5.94 1.76 -10.85
N GLN A 37 6.91 1.67 -11.76
CA GLN A 37 7.31 0.43 -12.41
C GLN A 37 8.80 0.17 -12.17
N ALA A 38 9.15 -1.09 -11.94
CA ALA A 38 10.55 -1.50 -11.85
C ALA A 38 10.77 -2.91 -12.39
N ASP A 39 11.88 -3.10 -13.08
CA ASP A 39 12.44 -4.42 -13.30
C ASP A 39 13.14 -4.84 -12.00
N LEU A 40 12.70 -5.95 -11.44
CA LEU A 40 13.24 -6.59 -10.24
C LEU A 40 14.10 -7.79 -10.66
N PRO A 41 15.39 -7.80 -10.33
CA PRO A 41 16.24 -8.94 -10.65
C PRO A 41 15.81 -10.19 -9.85
N PRO A 42 15.95 -11.41 -10.40
CA PRO A 42 16.61 -11.69 -11.68
C PRO A 42 15.72 -11.55 -12.93
N HIS A 43 14.40 -11.80 -12.89
CA HIS A 43 13.55 -11.83 -14.10
C HIS A 43 12.11 -11.34 -13.90
N GLU A 44 11.86 -10.51 -12.88
CA GLU A 44 10.52 -10.02 -12.58
C GLU A 44 10.37 -8.55 -12.93
N ARG A 45 9.15 -8.12 -13.23
CA ARG A 45 8.77 -6.73 -13.37
C ARG A 45 7.56 -6.50 -12.50
N VAL A 46 7.64 -5.49 -11.66
CA VAL A 46 6.50 -5.03 -10.88
C VAL A 46 5.94 -3.75 -11.47
N ARG A 47 4.61 -3.66 -11.48
CA ARG A 47 3.85 -2.44 -11.75
C ARG A 47 2.96 -2.15 -10.57
N LEU A 48 3.14 -1.00 -9.96
CA LEU A 48 2.24 -0.50 -8.94
C LEU A 48 1.09 0.27 -9.59
N GLY A 49 -0.01 0.34 -8.87
CA GLY A 49 -1.15 1.19 -9.16
C GLY A 49 -1.83 1.61 -7.88
N ARG A 50 -2.61 2.67 -7.98
CA ARG A 50 -3.44 3.18 -6.89
C ARG A 50 -4.89 3.11 -7.32
N TYR A 51 -5.72 2.55 -6.45
CA TYR A 51 -7.18 2.59 -6.60
C TYR A 51 -7.78 3.23 -5.35
N GLY A 52 -8.10 4.52 -5.41
CA GLY A 52 -8.54 5.26 -4.23
C GLY A 52 -7.46 5.30 -3.13
N LYS A 53 -7.65 4.53 -2.05
CA LYS A 53 -6.69 4.34 -0.94
C LYS A 53 -6.01 2.98 -0.93
N LEU A 54 -6.25 2.17 -1.95
CA LEU A 54 -5.67 0.84 -2.10
C LEU A 54 -4.40 0.93 -2.92
N LEU A 55 -3.39 0.19 -2.47
CA LEU A 55 -2.21 -0.11 -3.27
C LEU A 55 -2.49 -1.39 -4.04
N VAL A 56 -2.24 -1.35 -5.34
CA VAL A 56 -2.35 -2.53 -6.21
C VAL A 56 -0.97 -2.79 -6.79
N TRP A 57 -0.55 -4.04 -6.87
CA TRP A 57 0.61 -4.39 -7.68
C TRP A 57 0.37 -5.61 -8.53
N HIS A 58 0.97 -5.55 -9.72
CA HIS A 58 1.00 -6.64 -10.67
C HIS A 58 2.46 -7.01 -10.92
N THR A 59 2.76 -8.31 -10.81
CA THR A 59 4.11 -8.82 -11.06
C THR A 59 4.10 -9.70 -12.29
N THR A 60 4.87 -9.32 -13.30
CA THR A 60 5.08 -10.12 -14.51
C THR A 60 6.47 -10.76 -14.44
N GLY A 61 6.57 -12.07 -14.60
CA GLY A 61 7.84 -12.80 -14.61
C GLY A 61 7.70 -14.17 -15.24
N ASP A 62 8.70 -15.03 -15.05
CA ASP A 62 8.75 -16.38 -15.63
C ASP A 62 7.67 -17.32 -15.09
N ARG A 63 7.07 -16.98 -13.94
CA ARG A 63 5.95 -17.73 -13.36
C ARG A 63 4.79 -16.80 -13.00
N PRO A 64 3.53 -17.21 -13.28
CA PRO A 64 2.37 -16.50 -12.78
C PRO A 64 2.30 -16.62 -11.25
N SER A 65 2.09 -15.50 -10.57
CA SER A 65 1.77 -15.50 -9.14
C SER A 65 0.27 -15.81 -8.95
N ALA A 66 -0.05 -16.63 -7.96
CA ALA A 66 -1.43 -17.01 -7.67
C ALA A 66 -2.28 -15.85 -7.12
N GLU A 67 -1.64 -14.81 -6.60
CA GLU A 67 -2.28 -13.66 -5.93
C GLU A 67 -2.19 -12.38 -6.79
N ASP A 68 -2.06 -12.53 -8.11
CA ASP A 68 -1.86 -11.43 -9.05
C ASP A 68 -3.16 -11.04 -9.78
N PRO A 69 -3.61 -9.76 -9.74
CA PRO A 69 -3.02 -8.63 -9.03
C PRO A 69 -3.26 -8.70 -7.52
N PHE A 70 -2.26 -8.27 -6.75
CA PHE A 70 -2.37 -8.17 -5.29
C PHE A 70 -2.93 -6.80 -4.93
N VAL A 71 -3.84 -6.76 -3.96
CA VAL A 71 -4.44 -5.53 -3.45
C VAL A 71 -4.17 -5.42 -1.95
N PHE A 72 -3.55 -4.32 -1.55
CA PHE A 72 -3.26 -4.02 -0.15
C PHE A 72 -4.07 -2.82 0.33
N ASP A 73 -4.79 -3.02 1.43
CA ASP A 73 -5.51 -1.97 2.14
C ASP A 73 -4.74 -1.58 3.41
N PHE A 74 -4.32 -0.32 3.50
CA PHE A 74 -3.63 0.23 4.68
C PHE A 74 -4.60 0.63 5.81
N THR A 75 -5.91 0.46 5.60
CA THR A 75 -6.91 0.70 6.64
C THR A 75 -6.70 -0.29 7.80
N PRO A 76 -6.62 0.18 9.06
CA PRO A 76 -6.46 -0.71 10.20
C PRO A 76 -7.58 -1.76 10.26
N GLN A 77 -7.23 -3.04 10.05
CA GLN A 77 -8.18 -4.14 10.14
C GLN A 77 -8.25 -4.70 11.57
N GLN A 78 -9.46 -4.98 12.03
CA GLN A 78 -9.73 -5.72 13.27
C GLN A 78 -9.62 -7.22 12.97
N GLY A 79 -8.49 -7.86 13.29
CA GLY A 79 -8.31 -9.29 13.03
C GLY A 79 -6.91 -9.85 13.37
N PRO A 80 -6.75 -11.18 13.44
CA PRO A 80 -5.51 -11.84 13.82
C PRO A 80 -4.44 -11.86 12.71
N VAL A 81 -4.83 -11.62 11.45
CA VAL A 81 -3.91 -11.55 10.31
C VAL A 81 -3.64 -10.08 10.01
N ARG A 82 -2.49 -9.59 10.46
CA ARG A 82 -1.96 -8.29 10.03
C ARG A 82 -0.78 -8.55 9.11
N ASP A 83 -0.97 -8.32 7.83
CA ASP A 83 0.17 -8.12 6.95
C ASP A 83 0.99 -6.94 7.47
N PHE A 84 2.30 -6.98 7.24
CA PHE A 84 3.16 -5.90 7.67
C PHE A 84 2.78 -4.61 6.96
N ALA A 85 2.46 -3.59 7.74
CA ALA A 85 2.24 -2.25 7.26
C ALA A 85 2.83 -1.25 8.23
N VAL A 86 3.33 -0.16 7.67
CA VAL A 86 3.65 1.06 8.39
C VAL A 86 2.81 2.18 7.79
N VAL A 87 1.99 2.80 8.63
CA VAL A 87 1.03 3.82 8.18
C VAL A 87 1.41 5.13 8.86
N GLY A 88 1.80 6.09 8.04
CA GLY A 88 2.00 7.48 8.43
C GLY A 88 0.85 8.35 7.95
N ARG A 89 1.04 9.66 8.08
CA ARG A 89 0.12 10.70 7.63
C ARG A 89 0.25 10.98 6.14
N ASN A 90 1.46 10.98 5.59
CA ASN A 90 1.74 11.34 4.20
C ASN A 90 2.13 10.12 3.36
N ILE A 91 2.70 9.08 3.98
CA ILE A 91 3.06 7.84 3.31
C ILE A 91 2.57 6.62 4.09
N ALA A 92 2.27 5.55 3.36
CA ALA A 92 2.03 4.23 3.93
C ALA A 92 2.84 3.20 3.14
N ALA A 93 3.37 2.18 3.81
CA ALA A 93 4.25 1.20 3.18
C ALA A 93 4.00 -0.22 3.68
N THR A 94 4.19 -1.18 2.80
CA THR A 94 4.25 -2.61 3.07
C THR A 94 5.47 -3.22 2.39
N ARG A 95 5.71 -4.50 2.62
CA ARG A 95 6.72 -5.28 1.91
C ARG A 95 6.05 -6.10 0.81
N MET A 96 6.71 -6.16 -0.32
CA MET A 96 6.38 -7.08 -1.39
C MET A 96 7.51 -8.08 -1.53
N TYR A 97 7.18 -9.36 -1.49
CA TYR A 97 8.14 -10.43 -1.75
C TYR A 97 8.25 -10.70 -3.24
N TYR A 98 9.47 -10.97 -3.69
CA TYR A 98 9.78 -11.40 -5.06
C TYR A 98 10.92 -12.43 -5.03
N ASP A 99 11.08 -13.18 -6.14
CA ASP A 99 12.01 -14.32 -6.36
C ASP A 99 11.30 -15.69 -6.57
N PHE A 100 10.44 -15.80 -7.58
CA PHE A 100 9.71 -17.06 -7.84
C PHE A 100 10.33 -17.92 -8.96
N ALA A 101 11.56 -18.40 -8.75
CA ALA A 101 12.13 -19.50 -9.55
C ALA A 101 12.25 -20.84 -8.78
N ASP A 102 12.56 -20.86 -7.48
CA ASP A 102 12.86 -22.13 -6.78
C ASP A 102 12.04 -22.37 -5.50
N GLY A 103 11.06 -21.52 -5.20
CA GLY A 103 10.26 -21.61 -3.97
C GLY A 103 10.99 -21.13 -2.70
N ALA A 104 12.25 -20.72 -2.83
CA ALA A 104 12.98 -19.97 -1.82
C ALA A 104 12.61 -18.49 -1.92
N SER A 105 11.61 -18.07 -1.16
CA SER A 105 11.20 -16.67 -1.02
C SER A 105 12.09 -15.97 0.01
N GLY A 106 12.70 -14.86 -0.35
CA GLY A 106 13.48 -14.07 0.61
C GLY A 106 13.62 -12.61 0.25
N THR A 107 13.68 -12.28 -1.04
CA THR A 107 13.92 -10.90 -1.46
C THR A 107 12.67 -10.05 -1.27
N ILE A 108 12.84 -8.85 -0.73
CA ILE A 108 11.75 -7.92 -0.49
C ILE A 108 12.00 -6.58 -1.19
N ALA A 109 10.93 -5.97 -1.66
CA ALA A 109 10.87 -4.55 -1.96
C ALA A 109 9.94 -3.86 -0.95
N VAL A 110 10.21 -2.60 -0.63
CA VAL A 110 9.26 -1.78 0.12
C VAL A 110 8.41 -1.01 -0.88
N VAL A 111 7.11 -1.22 -0.82
CA VAL A 111 6.14 -0.60 -1.73
C VAL A 111 5.09 0.15 -0.93
N GLY A 112 4.51 1.20 -1.51
CA GLY A 112 3.60 2.04 -0.73
C GLY A 112 2.85 3.09 -1.49
N LEU A 113 2.02 3.83 -0.75
CA LEU A 113 1.27 4.99 -1.21
C LEU A 113 1.91 6.29 -0.72
N VAL A 114 1.75 7.32 -1.54
CA VAL A 114 2.02 8.72 -1.19
C VAL A 114 0.68 9.46 -1.22
N GLU A 115 0.22 9.90 -0.05
CA GLU A 115 -1.05 10.60 0.14
C GLU A 115 -0.92 12.11 -0.08
N ASP A 116 0.21 12.70 0.34
CA ASP A 116 0.48 14.14 0.15
C ASP A 116 1.21 14.38 -1.18
N ALA A 117 0.53 15.07 -2.10
CA ALA A 117 1.07 15.43 -3.42
C ALA A 117 2.32 16.32 -3.37
N HIS A 118 2.62 16.94 -2.22
CA HIS A 118 3.83 17.75 -2.05
C HIS A 118 5.09 16.92 -1.77
N ILE A 119 4.95 15.63 -1.45
CA ILE A 119 6.09 14.72 -1.27
C ILE A 119 6.78 14.48 -2.61
N ALA A 120 8.05 14.88 -2.69
CA ALA A 120 8.89 14.74 -3.87
C ALA A 120 9.82 13.53 -3.78
N SER A 121 10.17 13.11 -2.57
CA SER A 121 11.07 11.97 -2.35
C SER A 121 10.71 11.18 -1.10
N VAL A 122 10.99 9.89 -1.16
CA VAL A 122 10.92 8.94 -0.06
C VAL A 122 12.23 8.17 -0.11
N VAL A 123 12.89 8.04 1.04
CA VAL A 123 14.10 7.22 1.18
C VAL A 123 13.94 6.28 2.35
N LEU A 124 14.48 5.07 2.23
CA LEU A 124 14.67 4.18 3.37
C LEU A 124 16.06 4.38 3.92
N ARG A 125 16.14 5.02 5.09
CA ARG A 125 17.37 5.16 5.87
C ARG A 125 17.54 3.91 6.74
N ARG A 126 18.75 3.35 6.76
CA ARG A 126 19.09 2.13 7.52
C ARG A 126 20.38 2.38 8.27
N ASP A 127 20.47 1.84 9.49
CA ASP A 127 21.64 2.06 10.34
C ASP A 127 22.93 1.51 9.69
N GLY A 128 23.95 2.37 9.58
CA GLY A 128 25.25 2.01 9.02
C GLY A 128 25.25 1.63 7.53
N ARG A 129 24.16 1.93 6.80
CA ARG A 129 24.00 1.59 5.38
C ARG A 129 23.63 2.83 4.56
N PRO A 130 23.93 2.86 3.24
CA PRO A 130 23.45 3.92 2.36
C PRO A 130 21.92 3.97 2.30
N ASP A 131 21.39 5.20 2.24
CA ASP A 131 19.97 5.47 2.00
C ASP A 131 19.54 4.87 0.65
N LEU A 132 18.39 4.18 0.65
CA LEU A 132 17.79 3.67 -0.58
C LEU A 132 16.68 4.60 -1.03
N ALA A 133 16.82 5.18 -2.23
CA ALA A 133 15.83 6.07 -2.80
C ALA A 133 14.66 5.31 -3.41
N ALA A 134 13.44 5.82 -3.19
CA ALA A 134 12.26 5.31 -3.84
C ALA A 134 12.11 5.83 -5.27
N ARG A 135 11.55 5.00 -6.15
CA ARG A 135 10.90 5.43 -7.38
C ARG A 135 9.48 5.84 -7.04
N ILE A 136 9.12 7.10 -7.26
CA ILE A 136 7.78 7.64 -6.96
C ILE A 136 7.08 7.97 -8.28
N THR A 137 5.86 7.47 -8.46
CA THR A 137 5.00 7.79 -9.61
C THR A 137 3.55 7.53 -9.25
N GLY A 138 2.64 8.39 -9.71
CA GLY A 138 1.20 8.15 -9.61
C GLY A 138 0.65 8.02 -8.18
N GLY A 139 1.29 8.63 -7.19
CA GLY A 139 0.91 8.49 -5.78
C GLY A 139 1.28 7.13 -5.17
N THR A 140 2.21 6.41 -5.80
CA THR A 140 2.80 5.17 -5.30
C THR A 140 4.31 5.31 -5.24
N PHE A 141 4.96 4.47 -4.45
CA PHE A 141 6.42 4.38 -4.44
C PHE A 141 6.93 2.96 -4.31
N LEU A 142 8.14 2.73 -4.82
CA LEU A 142 8.88 1.48 -4.72
C LEU A 142 10.33 1.72 -4.33
N ILE A 143 10.80 0.99 -3.33
CA ILE A 143 12.20 0.89 -2.93
C ILE A 143 12.63 -0.56 -3.10
N ALA A 144 13.56 -0.79 -4.01
CA ALA A 144 14.24 -2.07 -4.17
C ALA A 144 15.74 -1.85 -3.98
N GLY A 145 16.42 -2.84 -3.43
CA GLY A 145 17.85 -2.75 -3.17
C GLY A 145 18.37 -3.97 -2.42
N PRO A 146 19.70 -4.08 -2.30
CA PRO A 146 20.31 -5.18 -1.56
C PRO A 146 19.97 -5.10 -0.07
N ASP A 147 19.98 -6.26 0.59
CA ASP A 147 19.89 -6.40 2.05
C ASP A 147 18.59 -5.82 2.65
N LEU A 148 17.49 -5.83 1.90
CA LEU A 148 16.17 -5.51 2.46
C LEU A 148 15.58 -6.72 3.21
N THR A 149 16.04 -7.93 2.92
CA THR A 149 15.60 -9.19 3.53
C THR A 149 15.76 -9.21 5.06
N ASP A 150 16.70 -8.43 5.57
CA ASP A 150 17.08 -8.40 6.99
C ASP A 150 16.34 -7.31 7.78
N LEU A 151 15.36 -6.62 7.19
CA LEU A 151 14.59 -5.59 7.89
C LEU A 151 13.68 -6.21 8.95
N PRO A 152 13.95 -5.97 10.26
CA PRO A 152 13.15 -6.55 11.33
C PRO A 152 11.78 -5.89 11.40
N GLU A 153 10.73 -6.69 11.54
CA GLU A 153 9.37 -6.17 11.73
C GLU A 153 9.07 -5.77 13.18
N ARG A 154 9.85 -6.30 14.12
CA ARG A 154 9.66 -6.17 15.57
C ARG A 154 11.02 -6.02 16.24
N GLY A 155 11.04 -5.36 17.39
CA GLY A 155 12.26 -5.12 18.16
C GLY A 155 12.75 -3.67 18.01
N PRO A 156 14.06 -3.41 18.07
CA PRO A 156 14.58 -2.06 17.90
C PRO A 156 14.38 -1.57 16.45
N VAL A 157 14.10 -0.27 16.30
CA VAL A 157 14.03 0.39 15.00
C VAL A 157 15.43 0.45 14.38
N THR A 158 15.63 -0.24 13.26
CA THR A 158 16.89 -0.22 12.49
C THR A 158 16.76 0.45 11.12
N ALA A 159 15.54 0.85 10.76
CA ALA A 159 15.24 1.52 9.50
C ALA A 159 14.06 2.50 9.64
N VAL A 160 14.12 3.59 8.88
CA VAL A 160 13.13 4.67 8.90
C VAL A 160 12.86 5.12 7.46
N LEU A 161 11.59 5.19 7.09
CA LEU A 161 11.15 5.84 5.86
C LEU A 161 11.12 7.35 6.08
N VAL A 162 11.82 8.10 5.26
CA VAL A 162 11.89 9.56 5.34
C VAL A 162 11.29 10.17 4.09
N ALA A 163 10.18 10.90 4.23
CA ALA A 163 9.50 11.59 3.15
C ALA A 163 9.84 13.10 3.18
N ARG A 164 10.20 13.65 2.02
CA ARG A 164 10.56 15.07 1.86
C ARG A 164 9.76 15.75 0.77
N ASP A 165 9.54 17.05 0.95
CA ASP A 165 8.96 17.91 -0.08
C ASP A 165 9.97 18.27 -1.18
N HIS A 166 9.50 19.04 -2.17
CA HIS A 166 10.31 19.51 -3.31
C HIS A 166 11.46 20.45 -2.90
N SER A 167 11.38 21.06 -1.71
CA SER A 167 12.43 21.91 -1.15
C SER A 167 13.44 21.11 -0.31
N GLY A 168 13.23 19.80 -0.15
CA GLY A 168 14.07 18.92 0.67
C GLY A 168 13.72 18.94 2.16
N ASN A 169 12.66 19.62 2.58
CA ASN A 169 12.24 19.60 3.99
C ASN A 169 11.64 18.24 4.33
N VAL A 170 11.99 17.71 5.50
CA VAL A 170 11.38 16.49 6.01
C VAL A 170 9.92 16.78 6.40
N ARG A 171 9.01 16.01 5.80
CA ARG A 171 7.56 16.10 6.04
C ARG A 171 7.08 14.98 6.95
N GLU A 172 7.78 13.84 6.92
CA GLU A 172 7.48 12.68 7.74
C GLU A 172 8.71 11.77 7.89
N GLU A 173 8.88 11.23 9.09
CA GLU A 173 9.77 10.10 9.38
C GLU A 173 8.92 8.99 10.00
N LEU A 174 8.93 7.82 9.38
CA LEU A 174 8.10 6.69 9.74
C LEU A 174 9.00 5.47 10.02
N PRO A 175 9.12 5.02 11.29
CA PRO A 175 9.85 3.82 11.62
C PRO A 175 9.35 2.63 10.80
N TYR A 176 10.27 1.87 10.21
CA TYR A 176 9.93 0.65 9.47
C TYR A 176 9.76 -0.51 10.46
N GLN A 177 8.67 -0.48 11.21
CA GLN A 177 8.37 -1.47 12.25
C GLN A 177 6.86 -1.67 12.36
N ARG A 178 6.42 -2.90 12.62
CA ARG A 178 5.01 -3.20 12.84
C ARG A 178 4.51 -2.37 14.03
N GLN A 179 3.45 -1.59 13.79
CA GLN A 179 2.77 -0.83 14.82
C GLN A 179 1.81 -1.75 15.60
N ASP A 180 1.81 -1.63 16.93
CA ASP A 180 0.94 -2.40 17.84
C ASP A 180 -0.51 -1.90 17.82
#